data_AF-A0A1Y4UFT9-F1
#
_entry.id   AF-A0A1Y4UFT9-F1
#
_cell.length_a   1.000
_cell.length_b   1.000
_cell.length_c   1.000
_cell.angle_alpha   90.00
_cell.angle_beta   90.00
_cell.angle_gamma   90.00
#
_symmetry.space_group_name_H-M   'P 1'
#
loop_
_entity.id
_entity.type
_entity.pdbx_description
1 polymer ?
#
loop_
_entity_poly.entity_id
_entity_poly.type
_entity_poly.pdbx_seq_one_letter_code
_entity_poly.pdbx_strand_id
1 'polypeptide(L)'
;MSAKEKARPAGGTAERAAETAAFGGAAISYDYLTTTAAGRQIKISDYLGHSQESAVTGRELCALTGLDHRTIRAQIEQERRAGALIVADNKSGYWVTDDPAEAQRFARSMKHRAKEILRTARAIERGAGLD
;
A
#
# COMPACT_ATOMS: atom_id res chain seq x y z
N MET A 1 35.10 -48.64 -28.42
CA MET A 1 34.82 -47.55 -29.38
C MET A 1 33.78 -47.99 -30.37
N SER A 2 32.57 -47.43 -30.30
CA SER A 2 31.65 -47.23 -31.44
C SER A 2 30.34 -46.65 -30.92
N ALA A 3 30.21 -45.34 -31.08
CA ALA A 3 28.93 -44.65 -30.99
C ALA A 3 28.07 -45.04 -32.20
N LYS A 4 26.79 -45.35 -31.95
CA LYS A 4 25.77 -45.44 -33.00
C LYS A 4 24.66 -44.47 -32.68
N GLU A 5 24.70 -43.38 -33.43
CA GLU A 5 23.62 -42.44 -33.70
C GLU A 5 22.45 -43.14 -34.41
N LYS A 6 21.20 -42.74 -34.12
CA LYS A 6 20.16 -42.46 -35.14
C LYS A 6 18.87 -41.85 -34.57
N ALA A 7 18.46 -40.76 -35.23
CA ALA A 7 17.09 -40.27 -35.50
C ALA A 7 16.31 -39.45 -34.43
N ARG A 8 16.18 -38.14 -34.71
CA ARG A 8 14.93 -37.35 -34.51
C ARG A 8 14.05 -37.53 -35.76
N PRO A 9 12.70 -37.51 -35.71
CA PRO A 9 11.95 -36.23 -35.72
C PRO A 9 10.52 -36.20 -35.11
N ALA A 10 10.10 -34.96 -34.81
CA ALA A 10 8.80 -34.29 -35.05
C ALA A 10 7.42 -34.91 -34.70
N GLY A 11 6.57 -34.03 -34.13
CA GLY A 11 5.10 -34.08 -34.14
C GLY A 11 4.53 -34.16 -32.73
N GLY A 12 3.69 -33.27 -32.22
CA GLY A 12 2.85 -32.23 -32.81
C GLY A 12 1.61 -32.08 -31.92
N THR A 13 0.97 -30.91 -31.98
CA THR A 13 -0.34 -30.58 -31.38
C THR A 13 -0.27 -30.20 -29.88
N ALA A 14 -0.12 -28.93 -29.51
CA ALA A 14 -1.08 -27.82 -29.63
C ALA A 14 -2.39 -28.06 -28.86
N GLU A 15 -2.49 -27.53 -27.65
CA GLU A 15 -3.72 -26.85 -27.25
C GLU A 15 -3.37 -25.56 -26.52
N ARG A 16 -3.72 -24.48 -27.19
CA ARG A 16 -3.63 -23.10 -26.76
C ARG A 16 -4.99 -22.79 -26.15
N ALA A 17 -5.11 -22.78 -24.83
CA ALA A 17 -6.25 -22.14 -24.20
C ALA A 17 -5.91 -20.65 -24.07
N ALA A 18 -6.43 -19.88 -25.02
CA ALA A 18 -6.54 -18.43 -24.90
C ALA A 18 -7.59 -18.13 -23.84
N GLU A 19 -7.20 -17.46 -22.76
CA GLU A 19 -8.13 -16.62 -22.01
C GLU A 19 -7.59 -15.19 -22.05
N THR A 20 -8.03 -14.51 -23.10
CA THR A 20 -8.06 -13.07 -23.19
C THR A 20 -8.90 -12.47 -22.08
N ALA A 21 -8.29 -11.51 -21.39
CA ALA A 21 -8.89 -10.27 -20.91
C ALA A 21 -10.08 -10.38 -19.94
N ALA A 22 -9.78 -10.10 -18.68
CA ALA A 22 -10.22 -8.84 -18.10
C ALA A 22 -9.26 -8.46 -16.98
N PHE A 23 -8.51 -7.37 -17.16
CA PHE A 23 -8.02 -6.59 -16.02
C PHE A 23 -9.27 -5.97 -15.39
N GLY A 24 -10.02 -6.80 -14.66
CA GLY A 24 -11.11 -6.37 -13.84
C GLY A 24 -10.46 -5.55 -12.74
N GLY A 25 -10.50 -4.23 -12.89
CA GLY A 25 -10.50 -3.32 -11.76
C GLY A 25 -11.67 -3.70 -10.89
N ALA A 26 -11.50 -4.75 -10.08
CA ALA A 26 -12.31 -4.96 -8.92
C ALA A 26 -12.05 -3.74 -8.07
N ALA A 27 -12.94 -2.75 -8.19
CA ALA A 27 -13.18 -1.83 -7.11
C ALA A 27 -13.37 -2.73 -5.90
N ILE A 28 -12.33 -2.83 -5.06
CA ILE A 28 -12.49 -3.43 -3.75
C ILE A 28 -13.54 -2.53 -3.11
N SER A 29 -14.80 -2.98 -3.14
CA SER A 29 -15.86 -2.26 -2.46
C SER A 29 -15.49 -2.33 -0.99
N TYR A 30 -15.00 -1.21 -0.46
CA TYR A 30 -14.66 -1.07 0.94
C TYR A 30 -15.93 -0.86 1.80
N ASP A 31 -17.04 -1.53 1.44
CA ASP A 31 -18.34 -1.44 2.13
C ASP A 31 -18.30 -2.00 3.56
N TYR A 32 -17.20 -2.65 3.95
CA TYR A 32 -16.98 -3.10 5.33
C TYR A 32 -15.98 -2.20 6.05
N LEU A 33 -16.36 -0.94 6.23
CA LEU A 33 -15.65 -0.04 7.14
C LEU A 33 -16.59 0.34 8.29
N THR A 34 -16.44 -0.38 9.41
CA THR A 34 -16.59 0.03 10.83
C THR A 34 -17.41 -0.87 11.72
N THR A 35 -16.93 -1.06 12.94
CA THR A 35 -17.76 -1.33 14.12
C THR A 35 -18.77 -0.19 14.26
N THR A 36 -19.99 -0.43 13.81
CA THR A 36 -21.13 0.49 14.00
C THR A 36 -21.56 0.48 15.47
N ALA A 37 -21.03 1.41 16.25
CA ALA A 37 -21.69 1.85 17.46
C ALA A 37 -22.57 3.06 17.11
N ALA A 38 -23.89 2.91 17.18
CA ALA A 38 -24.87 4.00 17.08
C ALA A 38 -24.85 4.86 15.79
N GLY A 39 -24.66 4.25 14.62
CA GLY A 39 -24.95 4.90 13.32
C GLY A 39 -23.93 5.92 12.81
N ARG A 40 -22.78 6.09 13.48
CA ARG A 40 -21.63 6.85 12.96
C ARG A 40 -20.47 5.90 12.67
N GLN A 41 -19.96 5.97 11.44
CA GLN A 41 -18.69 5.33 11.06
C GLN A 41 -17.56 5.98 11.89
N ILE A 42 -16.98 5.24 12.85
CA ILE A 42 -15.84 5.72 13.65
C ILE A 42 -14.60 5.78 12.74
N LYS A 43 -13.92 6.93 12.71
CA LYS A 43 -12.72 7.15 11.89
C LYS A 43 -11.46 6.76 12.66
N ILE A 44 -10.39 6.39 11.96
CA ILE A 44 -9.07 6.17 12.59
C ILE A 44 -8.56 7.43 13.26
N SER A 45 -8.79 8.61 12.67
CA SER A 45 -8.45 9.88 13.33
C SER A 45 -9.11 10.07 14.70
N ASP A 46 -10.28 9.47 14.95
CA ASP A 46 -10.95 9.54 16.26
C ASP A 46 -10.17 8.79 17.37
N TYR A 47 -9.24 7.91 17.01
CA TYR A 47 -8.36 7.17 17.94
C TYR A 47 -6.99 7.82 18.14
N LEU A 48 -6.70 8.94 17.48
CA LEU A 48 -5.37 9.57 17.49
C LEU A 48 -5.34 10.82 18.38
N GLY A 49 -4.23 11.02 19.08
CA GLY A 49 -3.94 12.29 19.75
C GLY A 49 -3.59 13.41 18.77
N HIS A 50 -3.48 14.63 19.30
CA HIS A 50 -3.21 15.85 18.53
C HIS A 50 -1.73 16.29 18.52
N SER A 51 -0.83 15.44 19.01
CA SER A 51 0.60 15.75 19.10
C SER A 51 1.45 14.49 18.99
N GLN A 52 2.73 14.66 18.70
CA GLN A 52 3.69 13.56 18.67
C GLN A 52 3.82 12.85 20.03
N GLU A 53 3.64 13.57 21.15
CA GLU A 53 3.66 13.00 22.50
C GLU A 53 2.47 12.08 22.76
N SER A 54 1.34 12.32 22.06
CA SER A 54 0.13 11.50 22.11
C SER A 54 0.00 10.57 20.89
N ALA A 55 1.12 10.30 20.21
CA ALA A 55 1.12 9.45 19.04
C ALA A 55 0.76 8.00 19.41
N VAL A 56 -0.01 7.36 18.53
CA VAL A 56 -0.46 5.98 18.69
C VAL A 56 0.26 5.11 17.68
N THR A 57 0.87 4.02 18.14
CA THR A 57 1.55 3.08 17.27
C THR A 57 0.55 2.27 16.44
N GLY A 58 1.01 1.72 15.31
CA GLY A 58 0.16 0.83 14.51
C GLY A 58 -0.32 -0.41 15.30
N ARG A 59 0.45 -0.89 16.27
CA ARG A 59 0.08 -2.04 17.11
C ARG A 59 -1.05 -1.68 18.08
N GLU A 60 -0.98 -0.50 18.70
CA GLU A 60 -2.03 0.01 19.57
C GLU A 60 -3.32 0.26 18.78
N LEU A 61 -3.23 0.83 17.57
CA LEU A 61 -4.39 0.98 16.69
C LEU A 61 -5.06 -0.36 16.37
N CYS A 62 -4.28 -1.40 16.05
CA CYS A 62 -4.83 -2.75 15.85
C CYS A 62 -5.55 -3.26 17.12
N ALA A 63 -4.98 -3.04 18.31
CA ALA A 63 -5.58 -3.46 19.57
C ALA A 63 -6.87 -2.69 19.90
N LEU A 64 -6.91 -1.38 19.63
CA LEU A 64 -8.06 -0.51 19.89
C LEU A 64 -9.24 -0.78 18.93
N THR A 65 -8.94 -1.14 17.69
CA THR A 65 -9.95 -1.28 16.63
C THR A 65 -10.32 -2.73 16.33
N GLY A 66 -9.48 -3.70 16.73
CA GLY A 66 -9.61 -5.10 16.33
C GLY A 66 -9.27 -5.37 14.86
N LEU A 67 -8.76 -4.37 14.13
CA LEU A 67 -8.41 -4.47 12.71
C LEU A 67 -6.96 -4.90 12.53
N ASP A 68 -6.66 -5.48 11.37
CA ASP A 68 -5.29 -5.82 11.01
C ASP A 68 -4.51 -4.60 10.47
N HIS A 69 -3.18 -4.70 10.47
CA HIS A 69 -2.29 -3.62 10.05
C HIS A 69 -2.53 -3.12 8.62
N ARG A 70 -2.92 -4.00 7.69
CA ARG A 70 -3.17 -3.62 6.29
C ARG A 70 -4.43 -2.75 6.22
N THR A 71 -5.48 -3.14 6.92
CA THR A 71 -6.72 -2.38 7.00
C THR A 71 -6.51 -1.01 7.66
N ILE A 72 -5.76 -0.97 8.77
CA ILE A 72 -5.41 0.29 9.45
C ILE A 72 -4.65 1.24 8.50
N ARG A 73 -3.62 0.76 7.80
CA ARG A 73 -2.87 1.58 6.85
C ARG A 73 -3.75 2.08 5.70
N ALA A 74 -4.66 1.26 5.20
CA ALA A 74 -5.58 1.65 4.14
C ALA A 74 -6.53 2.77 4.60
N GLN A 75 -7.11 2.65 5.80
CA GLN A 75 -8.01 3.65 6.37
C GLN A 75 -7.29 4.98 6.65
N ILE A 76 -6.09 4.94 7.25
CA ILE A 76 -5.27 6.15 7.47
C ILE A 76 -5.04 6.90 6.16
N GLU A 77 -4.67 6.17 5.12
CA GLU A 77 -4.36 6.76 3.83
C GLU A 77 -5.62 7.29 3.11
N GLN A 78 -6.77 6.62 3.28
CA GLN A 78 -8.05 7.14 2.82
C GLN A 78 -8.41 8.46 3.53
N GLU A 79 -8.27 8.51 4.85
CA GLU A 79 -8.55 9.73 5.63
C GLU A 79 -7.61 10.86 5.25
N ARG A 80 -6.32 10.59 5.03
CA ARG A 80 -5.36 11.58 4.50
C ARG A 80 -5.82 12.16 3.16
N ARG A 81 -6.27 11.30 2.24
CA ARG A 81 -6.79 11.73 0.93
C ARG A 81 -8.11 12.50 1.05
N ALA A 82 -8.90 12.22 2.08
CA ALA A 82 -10.11 12.96 2.43
C ALA A 82 -9.82 14.28 3.19
N GLY A 83 -8.55 14.60 3.47
CA GLY A 83 -8.13 15.87 4.07
C GLY A 83 -7.78 15.81 5.56
N ALA A 84 -7.81 14.63 6.20
CA ALA A 84 -7.36 14.50 7.58
C ALA A 84 -5.83 14.66 7.67
N LEU A 85 -5.36 15.55 8.53
CA LEU A 85 -3.94 15.84 8.72
C LEU A 85 -3.26 14.80 9.63
N ILE A 86 -3.38 13.52 9.28
CA ILE A 86 -2.73 12.43 10.00
C ILE A 86 -1.26 12.37 9.59
N VAL A 87 -0.35 12.67 10.49
CA VAL A 87 1.10 12.61 10.27
C VAL A 87 1.68 11.36 10.93
N ALA A 88 2.91 11.01 10.55
CA ALA A 88 3.60 9.86 11.12
C ALA A 88 5.12 10.01 11.07
N ASP A 89 5.80 9.33 11.99
CA ASP A 89 7.24 9.10 11.95
C ASP A 89 7.55 7.59 12.11
N ASN A 90 8.84 7.25 12.14
CA ASN A 90 9.30 5.87 12.28
C ASN A 90 9.43 5.40 13.74
N LYS A 91 9.15 6.25 14.73
CA LYS A 91 9.44 6.01 16.14
C LYS A 91 8.18 6.00 17.00
N SER A 92 7.41 7.07 16.93
CA SER A 92 6.29 7.38 17.81
C SER A 92 4.96 6.83 17.28
N GLY A 93 4.77 6.81 15.95
CA GLY A 93 3.55 6.29 15.33
C GLY A 93 2.75 7.37 14.61
N TYR A 94 1.44 7.41 14.83
CA TYR A 94 0.49 8.28 14.13
C TYR A 94 -0.16 9.28 15.08
N TRP A 95 -0.35 10.52 14.63
CA TRP A 95 -1.13 11.55 15.33
C TRP A 95 -1.80 12.48 14.31
N VAL A 96 -2.81 13.22 14.75
CA VAL A 96 -3.40 14.31 13.97
C VAL A 96 -2.66 15.60 14.33
N THR A 97 -2.32 16.39 13.33
CA THR A 97 -1.74 17.72 13.56
C THR A 97 -2.73 18.83 13.19
N ASP A 98 -2.70 19.91 13.95
CA ASP A 98 -3.33 21.19 13.62
C ASP A 98 -2.32 22.24 13.12
N ASP A 99 -1.01 21.95 13.17
CA ASP A 99 0.07 22.81 12.68
C ASP A 99 0.27 22.65 11.16
N PRO A 100 -0.02 23.67 10.35
CA PRO A 100 0.22 23.62 8.90
C PRO A 100 1.69 23.42 8.55
N ALA A 101 2.62 23.90 9.39
CA ALA A 101 4.04 23.72 9.17
C ALA A 101 4.45 22.25 9.37
N GLU A 102 3.90 21.57 10.38
CA GLU A 102 4.08 20.11 10.57
C GLU A 102 3.50 19.31 9.41
N ALA A 103 2.27 19.61 9.01
CA ALA A 103 1.65 18.99 7.83
C ALA A 103 2.52 19.18 6.57
N GLN A 104 3.09 20.38 6.38
CA GLN A 104 3.98 20.66 5.25
C GLN A 104 5.31 19.90 5.36
N ARG A 105 5.92 19.80 6.54
CA ARG A 105 7.13 18.99 6.78
C ARG A 105 6.89 17.52 6.43
N PHE A 106 5.76 16.97 6.87
CA PHE A 106 5.36 15.60 6.54
C PHE A 106 5.13 15.42 5.04
N ALA A 107 4.43 16.34 4.38
CA ALA A 107 4.25 16.29 2.93
C ALA A 107 5.57 16.35 2.16
N ARG A 108 6.54 17.15 2.60
CA ARG A 108 7.89 17.21 2.01
C ARG A 108 8.62 15.87 2.18
N SER A 109 8.51 15.22 3.34
CA SER A 109 9.15 13.92 3.56
C SER A 109 8.55 12.84 2.64
N MET A 110 7.23 12.82 2.45
CA MET A 110 6.56 11.92 1.50
C MET A 110 7.05 12.15 0.07
N LYS A 111 7.11 13.41 -0.38
CA LYS A 111 7.60 13.76 -1.72
C LYS A 111 9.06 13.33 -1.93
N HIS A 112 9.90 13.50 -0.92
CA HIS A 112 11.29 13.04 -0.98
C HIS A 112 11.37 11.52 -1.14
N ARG A 113 10.63 10.76 -0.32
CA ARG A 113 10.57 9.29 -0.42
C ARG A 113 10.06 8.83 -1.78
N ALA A 114 9.02 9.47 -2.31
CA ALA A 114 8.50 9.17 -3.65
C ALA A 114 9.57 9.37 -4.73
N LYS A 115 10.37 10.44 -4.64
CA LYS A 115 11.49 10.68 -5.57
C LYS A 115 12.54 9.58 -5.49
N GLU A 116 12.89 9.11 -4.30
CA GLU A 116 13.84 8.00 -4.13
C GLU A 116 13.30 6.69 -4.73
N ILE A 117 12.01 6.37 -4.49
CA ILE A 117 11.36 5.20 -5.10
C ILE A 117 11.44 5.27 -6.63
N LEU A 118 11.14 6.42 -7.23
CA LEU A 118 11.24 6.62 -8.67
C LEU A 118 12.67 6.51 -9.20
N ARG A 119 13.67 7.00 -8.44
CA ARG A 119 15.09 6.86 -8.80
C ARG A 119 15.50 5.38 -8.82
N THR A 120 15.08 4.61 -7.83
CA THR A 120 15.33 3.16 -7.76
C THR A 120 14.63 2.43 -8.91
N ALA A 121 13.36 2.71 -9.17
CA ALA A 121 12.62 2.09 -10.28
C ALA A 121 13.33 2.32 -11.62
N ARG A 122 13.74 3.56 -11.90
CA ARG A 122 14.51 3.89 -13.11
C ARG A 122 15.86 3.19 -13.19
N ALA A 123 16.53 2.96 -12.07
CA ALA A 123 17.79 2.22 -12.07
C ALA A 123 17.56 0.74 -12.42
N ILE A 124 16.46 0.15 -11.96
CA ILE A 124 16.04 -1.21 -12.33
C ILE A 124 15.70 -1.28 -13.81
N GLU A 125 14.92 -0.33 -14.33
CA GLU A 125 14.56 -0.25 -15.76
C GLU A 125 15.81 -0.19 -16.65
N ARG A 126 16.78 0.68 -16.33
CA ARG A 126 18.07 0.75 -17.03
C ARG A 126 18.87 -0.55 -16.95
N GLY A 127 18.88 -1.18 -15.78
CA GLY A 127 19.54 -2.48 -15.59
C GLY A 127 18.90 -3.60 -16.42
N ALA A 128 17.62 -3.46 -16.78
CA ALA A 128 16.86 -4.39 -17.60
C ALA A 128 16.79 -4.00 -19.10
N GLY A 129 17.31 -2.84 -19.49
CA GLY A 129 17.24 -2.34 -20.88
C GLY A 129 15.83 -1.91 -21.31
N LEU A 130 15.03 -1.36 -20.38
CA LEU A 130 13.65 -0.91 -20.60
C LEU A 130 13.53 0.63 -20.74
N ASP A 131 14.66 1.31 -20.89
CA ASP A 131 14.85 2.76 -20.85
C ASP A 131 14.70 3.49 -22.19
#